data_AF-A0AAV9Z5U1-F1
#
_entry.id   AF-A0AAV9Z5U1-F1
#
_cell.length_a   1.000
_cell.length_b   1.000
_cell.length_c   1.000
_cell.angle_alpha   90.00
_cell.angle_beta   90.00
_cell.angle_gamma   90.00
#
_symmetry.space_group_name_H-M   'P 1'
#
loop_
_entity.id
_entity.type
_entity.pdbx_description
1 polymer ?
#
loop_
_entity_poly.entity_id
_entity_poly.type
_entity_poly.pdbx_seq_one_letter_code
_entity_poly.pdbx_strand_id
1 'polypeptide(L)'
;CLICGKDVLGAERQNHMGKHIMLSLHGITEKNLIAAVAISYPCGSCEGSMSNGACALSIRGRKAISTCREVYEFQIKPASKSTTAKASTNVPIACALCPQTHWKYNMATHLSDSHPHWEITAKKPERIEFETKIALAEDEERRLGV
;
A
#
# COMPACT_ATOMS: atom_id res chain seq x y z
N CYS A 1 5.56 -15.27 5.41
CA CYS A 1 5.83 -14.36 4.28
C CYS A 1 6.23 -15.19 3.07
N LEU A 2 5.42 -15.16 2.00
CA LEU A 2 5.70 -15.94 0.78
C LEU A 2 6.90 -15.39 -0.02
N ILE A 3 7.27 -14.14 0.25
CA ILE A 3 8.33 -13.42 -0.46
C ILE A 3 9.71 -13.72 0.12
N CYS A 4 9.86 -13.77 1.44
CA CYS A 4 11.17 -14.02 2.09
C CYS A 4 11.20 -15.21 3.06
N GLY A 5 10.12 -15.98 3.18
CA GLY A 5 10.04 -17.18 4.02
C GLY A 5 9.90 -16.94 5.53
N LYS A 6 10.00 -15.69 6.00
CA LYS A 6 9.84 -15.35 7.42
C LYS A 6 8.42 -15.63 7.91
N ASP A 7 8.29 -16.17 9.11
CA ASP A 7 7.00 -16.27 9.77
C ASP A 7 6.57 -14.90 10.32
N VAL A 8 5.43 -14.40 9.84
CA VAL A 8 4.93 -13.05 10.16
C VAL A 8 3.43 -13.11 10.34
N LEU A 9 2.98 -12.76 11.55
CA LEU A 9 1.61 -12.94 11.99
C LEU A 9 0.92 -11.60 12.29
N GLY A 10 -0.39 -11.59 12.04
CA GLY A 10 -1.30 -10.51 12.42
C GLY A 10 -0.78 -9.12 12.08
N ALA A 11 -0.68 -8.27 13.10
CA ALA A 11 -0.47 -6.85 12.94
C ALA A 11 0.94 -6.44 12.45
N GLU A 12 1.89 -7.36 12.44
CA GLU A 12 3.25 -7.12 11.91
C GLU A 12 3.33 -7.30 10.40
N ARG A 13 2.32 -7.95 9.81
CA ARG A 13 2.29 -8.24 8.39
C ARG A 13 2.25 -6.99 7.53
N GLN A 14 1.44 -5.99 7.88
CA GLN A 14 1.38 -4.73 7.10
C GLN A 14 2.76 -4.07 7.03
N ASN A 15 3.46 -3.98 8.16
CA ASN A 15 4.78 -3.33 8.22
C ASN A 15 5.83 -4.13 7.46
N HIS A 16 5.82 -5.46 7.64
CA HIS A 16 6.72 -6.36 6.94
C HIS A 16 6.52 -6.32 5.42
N MET A 17 5.28 -6.37 4.95
CA MET A 17 4.96 -6.33 3.52
C MET A 17 5.20 -4.93 2.93
N GLY A 18 4.93 -3.89 3.70
CA GLY A 18 5.24 -2.52 3.33
C GLY A 18 6.71 -2.32 2.99
N LYS A 19 7.62 -2.98 3.71
CA LYS A 19 9.06 -2.94 3.41
C LYS A 19 9.38 -3.50 2.03
N HIS A 20 8.90 -4.70 1.72
CA HIS A 20 9.18 -5.34 0.43
C HIS A 20 8.62 -4.52 -0.74
N ILE A 21 7.38 -4.03 -0.62
CA ILE A 21 6.77 -3.16 -1.63
C ILE A 21 7.59 -1.87 -1.78
N MET A 22 7.99 -1.24 -0.68
CA MET A 22 8.76 0.01 -0.73
C MET A 22 10.10 -0.16 -1.42
N LEU A 23 10.86 -1.21 -1.07
CA LEU A 23 12.12 -1.52 -1.72
C LEU A 23 11.92 -1.79 -3.22
N SER A 24 10.88 -2.54 -3.57
CA SER A 24 10.53 -2.80 -4.98
C SER A 24 10.16 -1.52 -5.74
N LEU A 25 9.42 -0.58 -5.14
CA LEU A 25 9.07 0.71 -5.76
C LEU A 25 10.31 1.56 -6.06
N HIS A 26 11.34 1.44 -5.24
CA HIS A 26 12.63 2.12 -5.42
C HIS A 26 13.64 1.32 -6.26
N GLY A 27 13.23 0.19 -6.84
CA GLY A 27 14.12 -0.68 -7.62
C GLY A 27 15.25 -1.32 -6.80
N ILE A 28 15.14 -1.32 -5.48
CA ILE A 28 16.14 -1.93 -4.59
C ILE A 28 15.89 -3.43 -4.53
N THR A 29 16.87 -4.21 -4.99
CA THR A 29 16.80 -5.67 -4.95
C THR A 29 17.09 -6.19 -3.55
N GLU A 30 16.13 -6.89 -2.96
CA GLU A 30 16.34 -7.60 -1.70
C GLU A 30 17.11 -8.90 -1.90
N LYS A 31 17.98 -9.20 -0.95
CA LYS A 31 18.71 -10.48 -0.90
C LYS A 31 17.82 -11.56 -0.28
N ASN A 32 17.95 -12.79 -0.76
CA ASN A 32 17.28 -13.99 -0.22
C ASN A 32 15.75 -13.97 -0.35
N LEU A 33 15.21 -13.38 -1.43
CA LEU A 33 13.80 -13.54 -1.76
C LEU A 33 13.54 -14.93 -2.34
N ILE A 34 12.47 -15.57 -1.88
CA ILE A 34 11.91 -16.82 -2.39
C ILE A 34 11.01 -16.55 -3.59
N ALA A 35 10.32 -15.41 -3.60
CA ALA A 35 9.43 -14.98 -4.68
C ALA A 35 9.55 -13.47 -4.91
N ALA A 36 9.15 -13.01 -6.10
CA ALA A 36 9.16 -11.59 -6.46
C ALA A 36 7.88 -10.88 -5.98
N VAL A 37 8.03 -9.61 -5.60
CA VAL A 37 6.91 -8.69 -5.39
C VAL A 37 6.22 -8.43 -6.74
N ALA A 38 4.89 -8.40 -6.76
CA ALA A 38 4.19 -8.03 -7.99
C ALA A 38 4.52 -6.59 -8.39
N ILE A 39 4.90 -6.41 -9.66
CA ILE A 39 5.30 -5.12 -10.22
C ILE A 39 4.10 -4.16 -10.29
N SER A 40 2.93 -4.68 -10.66
CA SER A 40 1.70 -3.90 -10.79
C SER A 40 0.70 -4.27 -9.69
N TYR A 41 0.26 -3.24 -8.97
CA TYR A 41 -0.73 -3.32 -7.88
C TYR A 41 -0.44 -4.46 -6.89
N PRO A 42 0.73 -4.47 -6.22
CA PRO A 42 1.02 -5.47 -5.18
C PRO A 42 0.00 -5.37 -4.05
N CYS A 43 -0.44 -6.52 -3.55
CA CYS A 43 -1.27 -6.60 -2.37
C CYS A 43 -0.45 -6.27 -1.12
N GLY A 44 -0.93 -5.33 -0.28
CA GLY A 44 -0.30 -4.98 1.00
C GLY A 44 -0.27 -6.08 2.09
N SER A 45 -0.64 -7.33 1.77
CA SER A 45 -0.66 -8.45 2.72
C SER A 45 0.02 -9.74 2.23
N CYS A 46 0.05 -9.97 0.92
CA CYS A 46 0.72 -11.13 0.31
C CYS A 46 1.65 -10.77 -0.84
N GLU A 47 1.67 -9.49 -1.27
CA GLU A 47 2.50 -8.95 -2.36
C GLU A 47 2.29 -9.57 -3.75
N GLY A 48 1.36 -10.50 -3.88
CA GLY A 48 0.82 -10.93 -5.16
C GLY A 48 0.04 -9.81 -5.85
N SER A 49 -0.16 -9.95 -7.16
CA SER A 49 -0.90 -8.96 -7.94
C SER A 49 -2.36 -8.92 -7.52
N MET A 50 -2.92 -7.71 -7.46
CA MET A 50 -4.36 -7.49 -7.25
C MET A 50 -5.19 -7.53 -8.54
N SER A 51 -4.55 -7.84 -9.67
CA SER A 51 -5.21 -7.89 -10.98
C SER A 51 -6.29 -8.97 -11.03
N ASN A 52 -7.28 -8.81 -11.91
CA ASN A 52 -8.38 -9.76 -12.12
C ASN A 52 -9.20 -10.08 -10.85
N GLY A 53 -9.26 -9.15 -9.89
CA GLY A 53 -10.01 -9.31 -8.64
C GLY A 53 -9.31 -10.17 -7.58
N ALA A 54 -8.07 -10.60 -7.83
CA ALA A 54 -7.24 -11.20 -6.80
C ALA A 54 -7.03 -10.20 -5.66
N CYS A 55 -7.14 -10.65 -4.40
CA CYS A 55 -6.94 -9.79 -3.22
C CYS A 55 -7.78 -8.49 -3.22
N ALA A 56 -8.97 -8.52 -3.83
CA ALA A 56 -9.91 -7.40 -3.88
C ALA A 56 -10.01 -6.67 -2.54
N LEU A 57 -9.94 -5.34 -2.58
CA LEU A 57 -9.76 -4.48 -1.42
C LEU A 57 -10.94 -3.51 -1.28
N SER A 58 -11.39 -3.30 -0.04
CA SER A 58 -12.44 -2.34 0.28
C SER A 58 -12.29 -1.78 1.70
N ILE A 59 -13.00 -0.69 1.98
CA ILE A 59 -13.08 -0.08 3.30
C ILE A 59 -14.48 -0.34 3.86
N ARG A 60 -14.57 -0.99 5.02
CA ARG A 60 -15.83 -1.18 5.74
C ARG A 60 -15.78 -0.45 7.08
N GLY A 61 -16.49 0.67 7.17
CA GLY A 61 -16.41 1.56 8.34
C GLY A 61 -15.00 2.14 8.47
N ARG A 62 -14.26 1.73 9.51
CA ARG A 62 -12.87 2.18 9.77
C ARG A 62 -11.83 1.09 9.52
N LYS A 63 -12.23 -0.03 8.91
CA LYS A 63 -11.40 -1.22 8.77
C LYS A 63 -11.04 -1.50 7.31
N ALA A 64 -9.84 -2.02 7.11
CA ALA A 64 -9.40 -2.60 5.85
C ALA A 64 -10.00 -3.99 5.67
N ILE A 65 -10.66 -4.25 4.55
CA ILE A 65 -11.21 -5.57 4.20
C ILE A 65 -10.60 -6.00 2.87
N SER A 66 -10.06 -7.21 2.82
CA SER A 66 -9.56 -7.81 1.58
C SER A 66 -10.02 -9.27 1.44
N THR A 67 -10.13 -9.75 0.21
CA THR A 67 -10.30 -11.18 -0.09
C THR A 67 -8.99 -11.96 -0.03
N CYS A 68 -7.86 -11.29 0.19
CA CYS A 68 -6.56 -11.93 0.37
C CYS A 68 -6.55 -12.83 1.61
N ARG A 69 -6.12 -14.09 1.47
CA ARG A 69 -6.04 -15.06 2.59
C ARG A 69 -5.06 -14.64 3.68
N GLU A 70 -4.07 -13.84 3.32
CA GLU A 70 -3.04 -13.35 4.22
C GLU A 70 -3.41 -12.02 4.88
N VAL A 71 -4.56 -11.43 4.54
CA VAL A 71 -4.98 -10.17 5.17
C VAL A 71 -5.34 -10.41 6.63
N TYR A 72 -4.93 -9.48 7.48
CA TYR A 72 -5.47 -9.38 8.83
C TYR A 72 -6.36 -8.14 8.90
N GLU A 73 -7.41 -8.20 9.69
CA GLU A 73 -8.29 -7.04 9.88
C GLU A 73 -7.59 -6.01 10.75
N PHE A 74 -7.54 -4.75 10.30
CA PHE A 74 -6.99 -3.65 11.10
C PHE A 74 -7.74 -2.34 10.90
N GLN A 75 -7.58 -1.47 11.90
CA GLN A 75 -8.12 -0.11 11.89
C GLN A 75 -7.22 0.78 11.04
N ILE A 76 -7.80 1.48 10.06
CA ILE A 76 -7.06 2.30 9.09
C ILE A 76 -6.38 3.48 9.78
N LYS A 77 -7.09 4.19 10.67
CA LYS A 77 -6.58 5.41 11.33
C LYS A 77 -5.28 5.22 12.13
N PRO A 78 -5.13 4.18 12.97
CA PRO A 78 -3.85 3.93 13.62
C PRO A 78 -2.79 3.39 12.65
N ALA A 79 -3.18 2.55 11.69
CA ALA A 79 -2.25 1.98 10.71
C ALA A 79 -1.74 2.98 9.65
N SER A 80 -2.40 4.14 9.52
CA SER A 80 -1.98 5.23 8.62
C SER A 80 -0.95 6.16 9.27
N LYS A 81 -0.48 5.87 10.48
CA LYS A 81 0.51 6.67 11.20
C LYS A 81 1.82 5.91 11.27
N SER A 82 2.89 6.51 10.76
CA SER A 82 4.22 5.94 10.92
C SER A 82 4.68 6.08 12.37
N THR A 83 5.20 5.01 12.93
CA THR A 83 5.76 4.91 14.27
C THR A 83 7.09 4.16 14.22
N THR A 84 7.85 4.16 15.31
CA THR A 84 9.10 3.40 15.41
C THR A 84 8.87 1.88 15.31
N ALA A 85 7.75 1.38 15.83
CA ALA A 85 7.39 -0.03 15.75
C ALA A 85 6.74 -0.40 14.40
N LYS A 86 5.96 0.52 13.82
CA LYS A 86 5.22 0.32 12.56
C LYS A 86 5.47 1.49 11.64
N ALA A 87 6.45 1.33 10.77
CA ALA A 87 6.89 2.36 9.84
C ALA A 87 5.93 2.50 8.65
N SER A 88 5.44 1.36 8.13
CA SER A 88 4.55 1.35 6.98
C SER A 88 3.19 1.96 7.30
N THR A 89 2.79 2.90 6.46
CA THR A 89 1.47 3.50 6.41
C THR A 89 0.65 2.96 5.25
N ASN A 90 1.03 1.79 4.70
CA ASN A 90 0.34 1.18 3.58
C ASN A 90 -1.06 0.72 4.01
N VAL A 91 -2.05 1.58 3.79
CA VAL A 91 -3.45 1.35 4.14
C VAL A 91 -4.33 1.54 2.92
N PRO A 92 -5.55 1.00 2.91
CA PRO A 92 -6.51 1.27 1.85
C PRO A 92 -6.90 2.75 1.82
N ILE A 93 -6.89 3.34 0.64
CA ILE A 93 -7.30 4.70 0.36
C ILE A 93 -8.31 4.66 -0.79
N ALA A 94 -9.48 5.26 -0.58
CA ALA A 94 -10.45 5.49 -1.65
C ALA A 94 -9.91 6.54 -2.62
N CYS A 95 -10.01 6.28 -3.92
CA CYS A 95 -9.69 7.26 -4.94
C CYS A 95 -10.69 8.42 -4.88
N ALA A 96 -10.20 9.66 -5.03
CA ALA A 96 -11.06 10.84 -5.06
C ALA A 96 -11.81 11.01 -6.40
N LEU A 97 -11.44 10.26 -7.43
CA LEU A 97 -11.87 10.45 -8.83
C LEU A 97 -12.74 9.30 -9.35
N CYS A 98 -12.78 8.17 -8.64
CA CYS A 98 -13.54 6.99 -9.03
C CYS A 98 -13.92 6.15 -7.79
N PRO A 99 -14.84 5.19 -7.90
CA PRO A 99 -15.30 4.40 -6.75
C PRO A 99 -14.30 3.33 -6.27
N GLN A 100 -13.07 3.30 -6.81
CA GLN A 100 -12.09 2.27 -6.48
C GLN A 100 -11.33 2.59 -5.18
N THR A 101 -10.86 1.54 -4.51
CA THR A 101 -10.00 1.61 -3.33
C THR A 101 -8.70 0.88 -3.64
N HIS A 102 -7.57 1.54 -3.33
CA HIS A 102 -6.23 0.99 -3.55
C HIS A 102 -5.41 1.06 -2.27
N TRP A 103 -4.41 0.19 -2.14
CA TRP A 103 -3.36 0.40 -1.15
C TRP A 103 -2.67 1.74 -1.39
N LYS A 104 -2.29 2.47 -0.34
CA LYS A 104 -1.59 3.75 -0.42
C LYS A 104 -0.47 3.72 -1.44
N TYR A 105 0.38 2.70 -1.36
CA TYR A 105 1.57 2.56 -2.21
C TYR A 105 1.24 2.31 -3.69
N ASN A 106 0.01 1.86 -4.00
CA ASN A 106 -0.45 1.63 -5.37
C ASN A 106 -1.16 2.85 -5.96
N MET A 107 -1.44 3.89 -5.17
CA MET A 107 -2.29 5.00 -5.61
C MET A 107 -1.63 5.84 -6.72
N ALA A 108 -0.32 6.04 -6.66
CA ALA A 108 0.41 6.74 -7.72
C ALA A 108 0.26 6.01 -9.08
N THR A 109 0.44 4.69 -9.08
CA THR A 109 0.21 3.85 -10.27
C THR A 109 -1.23 3.95 -10.75
N HIS A 110 -2.22 3.84 -9.86
CA HIS A 110 -3.63 4.01 -10.20
C HIS A 110 -3.93 5.34 -10.91
N LEU A 111 -3.42 6.44 -10.37
CA LEU A 111 -3.65 7.77 -10.92
C LEU A 111 -3.01 7.92 -12.30
N SER A 112 -1.79 7.39 -12.48
CA SER A 112 -1.13 7.38 -13.79
C SER A 112 -1.92 6.58 -14.84
N ASP A 113 -2.42 5.40 -14.47
CA ASP A 113 -3.09 4.48 -15.40
C ASP A 113 -4.54 4.89 -15.73
N SER A 114 -5.30 5.29 -14.72
CA SER A 114 -6.77 5.47 -14.81
C SER A 114 -7.20 6.92 -14.86
N HIS A 115 -6.35 7.84 -14.39
CA HIS A 115 -6.65 9.26 -14.31
C HIS A 115 -5.49 10.13 -14.83
N PRO A 116 -5.06 9.91 -16.09
CA PRO A 116 -4.05 10.76 -16.70
C PRO A 116 -4.54 12.21 -16.65
N HIS A 117 -3.68 13.13 -16.17
CA HIS A 117 -3.99 14.55 -15.99
C HIS A 117 -4.92 14.93 -14.82
N TRP A 118 -5.16 14.03 -13.87
CA TRP A 118 -6.01 14.35 -12.71
C TRP A 118 -5.61 15.62 -11.96
N GLU A 119 -4.30 15.90 -11.90
CA GLU A 119 -3.68 17.08 -11.28
C GLU A 119 -4.19 18.42 -11.82
N ILE A 120 -4.64 18.44 -13.08
CA ILE A 120 -5.18 19.62 -13.75
C ILE A 120 -6.68 19.76 -13.48
N THR A 121 -7.36 18.63 -13.30
CA THR A 121 -8.83 18.58 -13.14
C THR A 121 -9.31 18.80 -11.71
N ALA A 122 -8.50 18.43 -10.72
CA ALA A 122 -8.86 18.54 -9.31
C ALA A 122 -8.73 19.99 -8.80
N LYS A 123 -9.67 20.43 -7.96
CA LYS A 123 -9.55 21.73 -7.28
C LYS A 123 -8.33 21.73 -6.37
N LYS A 124 -7.58 22.82 -6.37
CA LYS A 124 -6.29 22.93 -5.66
C LYS A 124 -6.32 22.47 -4.18
N PRO A 125 -7.30 22.85 -3.34
CA PRO A 125 -7.32 22.41 -1.95
C PRO A 125 -7.55 20.89 -1.79
N GLU A 126 -8.52 20.34 -2.52
CA GLU A 126 -8.87 18.91 -2.51
C GLU A 126 -7.72 18.06 -3.05
N ARG A 127 -7.04 18.56 -4.09
CA ARG A 127 -5.83 17.95 -4.65
C ARG A 127 -4.72 17.84 -3.59
N ILE A 128 -4.37 18.95 -2.93
CA ILE A 128 -3.28 18.98 -1.94
C ILE A 128 -3.57 18.01 -0.78
N GLU A 129 -4.81 17.97 -0.29
CA GLU A 129 -5.21 17.03 0.75
C GLU A 129 -5.03 15.58 0.29
N PHE A 130 -5.47 15.26 -0.93
CA PHE A 130 -5.34 13.92 -1.48
C PHE A 130 -3.88 13.53 -1.74
N GLU A 131 -3.06 14.42 -2.31
CA GLU A 131 -1.61 14.23 -2.48
C GLU A 131 -0.93 13.93 -1.15
N THR A 132 -1.22 14.75 -0.13
CA THR A 132 -0.66 14.56 1.22
C THR A 132 -1.01 13.18 1.79
N LYS A 133 -2.22 12.70 1.53
CA LYS A 133 -2.71 11.41 2.02
C LYS A 133 -2.01 10.21 1.35
N ILE A 134 -1.62 10.35 0.09
CA ILE A 134 -1.05 9.27 -0.72
C ILE A 134 0.48 9.32 -0.79
N ALA A 135 1.08 10.47 -0.43
CA ALA A 135 2.53 10.68 -0.44
C ALA A 135 3.26 9.68 0.45
N LEU A 136 4.34 9.10 -0.08
CA LEU A 136 5.31 8.31 0.67
C LEU A 136 6.19 9.29 1.44
N ALA A 137 6.14 9.24 2.77
CA ALA A 137 6.88 10.20 3.59
C ALA A 137 8.33 9.75 3.76
N GLU A 138 9.29 10.68 3.67
CA GLU A 138 10.72 10.38 3.81
C GLU A 138 11.04 9.64 5.13
N ASP A 139 10.31 9.94 6.21
CA ASP A 139 10.51 9.29 7.51
C ASP A 139 10.01 7.84 7.53
N GLU A 140 8.96 7.54 6.77
CA GLU A 140 8.44 6.19 6.52
C GLU A 140 9.45 5.38 5.70
N GLU A 141 9.97 5.94 4.60
CA GLU A 141 10.96 5.30 3.73
C GLU A 141 12.24 4.95 4.50
N ARG A 142 12.82 5.94 5.20
CA ARG A 142 14.01 5.75 6.02
C ARG A 142 13.83 4.66 7.08
N ARG A 143 12.66 4.58 7.72
CA ARG A 143 12.37 3.56 8.74
C ARG A 143 12.17 2.16 8.13
N LEU A 144 11.74 2.08 6.87
CA LEU A 144 11.64 0.82 6.13
C LEU A 144 12.99 0.36 5.55
N GLY A 145 14.00 1.24 5.58
CA GLY A 145 15.38 0.95 5.16
C GLY A 145 15.63 1.25 3.69
N VAL A 146 14.92 2.24 3.16
CA VAL A 146 15.14 2.89 1.87
C VAL A 146 15.83 4.22 2.14
#